data_AF-A0A3D4CVJ9-F1
#
_entry.id   AF-A0A3D4CVJ9-F1
#
_cell.length_a   1.000
_cell.length_b   1.000
_cell.length_c   1.000
_cell.angle_alpha   90.00
_cell.angle_beta   90.00
_cell.angle_gamma   90.00
#
_symmetry.space_group_name_H-M   'P 1'
#
loop_
_entity.id
_entity.type
_entity.pdbx_description
1 polymer ?
#
loop_
_entity_poly.entity_id
_entity_poly.type
_entity_poly.pdbx_seq_one_letter_code
_entity_poly.pdbx_strand_id
1 'polypeptide(L)'
;MSVPLYGILLAGGKSIRMGCDKADLVIVEGLSMRERGIQLLGTVTAQSYLSIGEDDDRIYNCPTIRDLRKNAGPMAGLESAFAHSPEAAWLVTACDLPFLTPSTLKHLVEHRDPTCNATCFKSRFDGKPEPLCTIYESSSRAALEQALSLGRGCARRFLSSLTRREIELPELSALDNCNRPEDLEEARQSLNHGRSIKRIHTEYCGVLRENAGLDSEEIQTEATTAAGLWEELRMSRGLSLEIDSVRVAVNDEFSSWSHQLLDEDKVTLFPPFSGG
;
A
#
# COMPACT_ATOMS: atom_id res chain seq x y z
N MET A 1 31.88 -10.25 6.28
CA MET A 1 31.09 -10.32 5.04
C MET A 1 29.80 -9.56 5.28
N SER A 2 29.35 -8.72 4.35
CA SER A 2 28.07 -8.03 4.47
C SER A 2 26.93 -9.03 4.36
N VAL A 3 25.97 -8.98 5.28
CA VAL A 3 24.76 -9.82 5.23
C VAL A 3 24.01 -9.52 3.92
N PRO A 4 23.75 -10.51 3.05
CA PRO A 4 23.05 -10.28 1.80
C PRO A 4 21.63 -9.77 2.06
N LEU A 5 21.16 -8.89 1.19
CA LEU A 5 19.78 -8.40 1.20
C LEU A 5 19.03 -9.04 0.03
N TYR A 6 18.02 -9.84 0.36
CA TYR A 6 17.09 -10.41 -0.61
C TYR A 6 15.74 -9.69 -0.56
N GLY A 7 15.01 -9.72 -1.66
CA GLY A 7 13.68 -9.13 -1.77
C GLY A 7 12.62 -10.22 -1.79
N ILE A 8 11.51 -10.00 -1.10
CA ILE A 8 10.31 -10.82 -1.25
C ILE A 8 9.08 -9.95 -1.51
N LEU A 9 8.41 -10.21 -2.63
CA LEU A 9 7.16 -9.59 -3.01
C LEU A 9 6.00 -10.43 -2.50
N LEU A 10 5.18 -9.85 -1.64
CA LEU A 10 3.94 -10.44 -1.17
C LEU A 10 2.83 -10.15 -2.18
N ALA A 11 2.46 -11.17 -2.95
CA ALA A 11 1.37 -11.11 -3.92
C ALA A 11 0.12 -11.88 -3.48
N GLY A 12 0.08 -12.31 -2.21
CA GLY A 12 -1.02 -13.10 -1.66
C GLY A 12 -2.21 -12.26 -1.20
N GLY A 13 -3.40 -12.60 -1.70
CA GLY A 13 -4.67 -12.07 -1.22
C GLY A 13 -5.79 -12.32 -2.23
N LYS A 14 -6.83 -13.09 -1.85
CA LYS A 14 -8.04 -13.21 -2.67
C LYS A 14 -8.73 -11.85 -2.71
N SER A 15 -8.50 -11.07 -3.75
CA SER A 15 -9.18 -9.78 -3.95
C SER A 15 -10.62 -10.01 -4.40
N ILE A 16 -11.51 -10.29 -3.43
CA ILE A 16 -12.94 -10.53 -3.68
C ILE A 16 -13.58 -9.28 -4.35
N ARG A 17 -13.13 -8.08 -3.97
CA ARG A 17 -13.66 -6.80 -4.49
C ARG A 17 -13.23 -6.47 -5.91
N MET A 18 -12.11 -7.04 -6.39
CA MET A 18 -11.55 -6.72 -7.72
C MET A 18 -11.96 -7.72 -8.81
N GLY A 19 -12.66 -8.80 -8.45
CA GLY A 19 -13.09 -9.84 -9.39
C GLY A 19 -11.97 -10.67 -10.04
N CYS A 20 -10.70 -10.31 -9.81
CA CYS A 20 -9.49 -10.95 -10.34
C CYS A 20 -8.34 -10.88 -9.32
N ASP A 21 -7.26 -11.65 -9.55
CA ASP A 21 -6.05 -11.53 -8.75
C ASP A 21 -5.41 -10.16 -9.04
N LYS A 22 -5.47 -9.29 -8.03
CA LYS A 22 -4.95 -7.93 -8.07
C LYS A 22 -3.52 -7.88 -8.59
N ALA A 23 -2.68 -8.83 -8.20
CA ALA A 23 -1.28 -8.87 -8.60
C ALA A 23 -1.08 -8.98 -10.13
N ASP A 24 -2.08 -9.51 -10.86
CA ASP A 24 -2.07 -9.65 -12.33
C ASP A 24 -2.56 -8.40 -13.08
N LEU A 25 -3.03 -7.38 -12.38
CA LEU A 25 -3.54 -6.16 -13.00
C LEU A 25 -2.43 -5.27 -13.54
N VAL A 26 -2.61 -4.82 -14.78
CA VAL A 26 -1.71 -3.88 -15.46
C VAL A 26 -2.16 -2.46 -15.18
N ILE A 27 -1.27 -1.68 -14.58
CA ILE A 27 -1.53 -0.28 -14.22
C ILE A 27 -0.85 0.67 -15.21
N VAL A 28 0.45 0.48 -15.46
CA VAL A 28 1.27 1.37 -16.27
C VAL A 28 2.30 0.54 -17.06
N GLU A 29 2.72 1.03 -18.23
CA GLU A 29 3.82 0.47 -19.04
C GLU A 29 3.63 -1.00 -19.49
N GLY A 30 2.40 -1.53 -19.44
CA GLY A 30 2.13 -2.91 -19.81
C GLY A 30 2.58 -3.96 -18.78
N LEU A 31 3.11 -3.52 -17.63
CA LEU A 31 3.54 -4.41 -16.55
C LEU A 31 2.41 -4.65 -15.55
N SER A 32 2.24 -5.90 -15.15
CA SER A 32 1.40 -6.22 -13.99
C SER A 32 2.00 -5.67 -12.70
N MET A 33 1.16 -5.43 -11.68
CA MET A 33 1.63 -5.04 -10.35
C MET A 33 2.68 -5.99 -9.79
N ARG A 34 2.55 -7.28 -10.06
CA ARG A 34 3.54 -8.29 -9.69
C ARG A 34 4.88 -8.07 -10.38
N GLU A 35 4.88 -7.94 -11.70
CA GLU A 35 6.11 -7.76 -12.48
C GLU A 35 6.83 -6.47 -12.07
N ARG A 36 6.07 -5.38 -11.90
CA ARG A 36 6.58 -4.12 -11.40
C ARG A 36 7.22 -4.27 -10.01
N GLY A 37 6.54 -4.94 -9.07
CA GLY A 37 7.07 -5.18 -7.73
C GLY A 37 8.38 -5.99 -7.73
N ILE A 38 8.47 -7.04 -8.54
CA ILE A 38 9.68 -7.86 -8.69
C ILE A 38 10.82 -7.04 -9.31
N GLN A 39 10.53 -6.25 -10.35
CA GLN A 39 11.52 -5.36 -10.97
C GLN A 39 12.06 -4.33 -9.97
N LEU A 40 11.17 -3.68 -9.22
CA LEU A 40 11.55 -2.71 -8.18
C LEU A 40 12.48 -3.33 -7.14
N LEU A 41 12.13 -4.49 -6.59
CA LEU A 41 13.01 -5.19 -5.64
C LEU A 41 14.37 -5.50 -6.25
N GLY A 42 14.40 -5.99 -7.50
CA GLY A 42 15.63 -6.32 -8.22
C GLY A 42 16.59 -5.14 -8.43
N THR A 43 16.12 -3.89 -8.29
CA THR A 43 16.99 -2.70 -8.37
C THR A 43 17.85 -2.48 -7.12
N VAL A 44 17.49 -3.08 -5.98
CA VAL A 44 18.13 -2.83 -4.68
C VAL A 44 18.53 -4.09 -3.90
N THR A 45 18.14 -5.27 -4.36
CA THR A 45 18.45 -6.55 -3.69
C THR A 45 19.36 -7.43 -4.55
N ALA A 46 20.10 -8.33 -3.91
CA ALA A 46 20.94 -9.30 -4.62
C ALA A 46 20.11 -10.36 -5.37
N GLN A 47 18.93 -10.68 -4.85
CA GLN A 47 17.97 -11.59 -5.47
C GLN A 47 16.56 -11.26 -4.97
N SER A 48 15.56 -11.43 -5.84
CA SER A 48 14.15 -11.15 -5.54
C SER A 48 13.29 -12.38 -5.77
N TYR A 49 12.29 -12.54 -4.92
CA TYR A 49 11.39 -13.68 -4.92
C TYR A 49 9.93 -13.22 -4.84
N LEU A 50 9.04 -14.01 -5.44
CA LEU A 50 7.61 -13.90 -5.27
C LEU A 50 7.12 -14.86 -4.17
N SER A 51 6.42 -14.36 -3.17
CA SER A 51 5.69 -15.21 -2.21
C SER A 51 4.46 -15.79 -2.90
N ILE A 52 4.33 -17.12 -2.88
CA ILE A 52 3.18 -17.83 -3.43
C ILE A 52 2.53 -18.68 -2.34
N GLY A 53 1.21 -18.82 -2.40
CA GLY A 53 0.48 -19.64 -1.43
C GLY A 53 0.88 -21.11 -1.50
N GLU A 54 0.71 -21.83 -0.39
CA GLU A 54 1.01 -23.26 -0.29
C GLU A 54 0.37 -24.09 -1.43
N ASP A 55 -0.88 -23.79 -1.79
CA ASP A 55 -1.64 -24.48 -2.84
C ASP A 55 -1.56 -23.81 -4.23
N ASP A 56 -0.63 -22.87 -4.43
CA ASP A 56 -0.50 -22.15 -5.71
C ASP A 56 0.37 -22.93 -6.70
N ASP A 57 -0.27 -23.52 -7.72
CA ASP A 57 0.39 -24.30 -8.77
C ASP A 57 0.65 -23.49 -10.05
N ARG A 58 0.42 -22.17 -10.03
CA ARG A 58 0.70 -21.31 -11.18
C ARG A 58 2.20 -21.26 -11.49
N ILE A 59 2.53 -21.15 -12.77
CA ILE A 59 3.91 -20.97 -13.23
C ILE A 59 4.18 -19.48 -13.34
N TYR A 60 5.25 -19.04 -12.69
CA TYR A 60 5.70 -17.64 -12.71
C TYR A 60 7.05 -17.52 -13.39
N ASN A 61 7.23 -16.43 -14.15
CA ASN A 61 8.50 -16.10 -14.82
C ASN A 61 9.49 -15.40 -13.88
N CYS A 62 9.54 -15.79 -12.61
CA CYS A 62 10.46 -15.26 -11.61
C CYS A 62 10.70 -16.29 -10.48
N PRO A 63 11.76 -16.15 -9.68
CA PRO A 63 11.96 -17.02 -8.52
C PRO A 63 10.80 -16.91 -7.52
N THR A 64 10.32 -18.04 -7.01
CA THR A 64 9.19 -18.09 -6.07
C THR A 64 9.60 -18.73 -4.76
N ILE A 65 9.01 -18.27 -3.65
CA ILE A 65 9.07 -18.93 -2.34
C ILE A 65 7.63 -19.30 -1.95
N ARG A 66 7.42 -20.58 -1.65
CA ARG A 66 6.11 -21.10 -1.25
C ARG A 66 5.91 -20.92 0.25
N ASP A 67 4.74 -20.40 0.63
CA ASP A 67 4.39 -20.19 2.03
C ASP A 67 4.34 -21.51 2.80
N LEU A 68 4.97 -21.55 3.99
CA LEU A 68 4.96 -22.70 4.91
C LEU A 68 3.63 -22.86 5.65
N ARG A 69 2.81 -21.81 5.68
CA ARG A 69 1.55 -21.76 6.42
C ARG A 69 0.42 -21.29 5.54
N LYS A 70 -0.63 -22.11 5.45
CA LYS A 70 -1.88 -21.73 4.80
C LYS A 70 -2.53 -20.52 5.48
N ASN A 71 -2.90 -19.50 4.68
CA ASN A 71 -3.68 -18.34 5.09
C ASN A 71 -3.09 -17.51 6.27
N ALA A 72 -1.78 -17.53 6.49
CA ALA A 72 -1.15 -16.82 7.62
C ALA A 72 -0.67 -15.39 7.28
N GLY A 73 -1.09 -14.85 6.13
CA GLY A 73 -0.86 -13.46 5.73
C GLY A 73 0.62 -13.11 5.50
N PRO A 74 0.99 -11.82 5.52
CA PRO A 74 2.35 -11.36 5.23
C PRO A 74 3.46 -12.02 6.05
N MET A 75 3.14 -12.40 7.29
CA MET A 75 4.06 -13.03 8.22
C MET A 75 4.48 -14.44 7.78
N ALA A 76 3.60 -15.15 7.05
CA ALA A 76 3.92 -16.45 6.47
C ALA A 76 4.96 -16.34 5.36
N GLY A 77 4.84 -15.30 4.52
CA GLY A 77 5.83 -15.01 3.48
C GLY A 77 7.20 -14.71 4.08
N LEU A 78 7.26 -13.89 5.13
CA LEU A 78 8.51 -13.60 5.84
C LEU A 78 9.11 -14.85 6.52
N GLU A 79 8.29 -15.70 7.14
CA GLU A 79 8.76 -16.96 7.74
C GLU A 79 9.38 -17.88 6.69
N SER A 80 8.71 -17.99 5.54
CA SER A 80 9.16 -18.83 4.42
C SER A 80 10.44 -18.27 3.79
N ALA A 81 10.58 -16.94 3.76
CA ALA A 81 11.80 -16.26 3.34
C ALA A 81 12.98 -16.60 4.28
N PHE A 82 12.80 -16.49 5.59
CA PHE A 82 13.84 -16.89 6.55
C PHE A 82 14.14 -18.38 6.53
N ALA A 83 13.15 -19.25 6.28
CA ALA A 83 13.40 -20.67 6.09
C ALA A 83 14.23 -20.95 4.82
N HIS A 84 14.02 -20.17 3.75
CA HIS A 84 14.80 -20.25 2.52
C HIS A 84 16.25 -19.75 2.68
N SER A 85 16.46 -18.66 3.41
CA SER A 85 17.80 -18.12 3.70
C SER A 85 17.86 -17.51 5.11
N PRO A 86 18.24 -18.30 6.13
CA PRO A 86 18.19 -17.89 7.54
C PRO A 86 19.12 -16.75 7.92
N GLU A 87 20.27 -16.65 7.25
CA GLU A 87 21.32 -15.67 7.54
C GLU A 87 21.18 -14.39 6.71
N ALA A 88 20.24 -14.34 5.75
CA ALA A 88 20.01 -13.18 4.92
C ALA A 88 19.08 -12.18 5.62
N ALA A 89 19.18 -10.90 5.21
CA ALA A 89 18.14 -9.92 5.48
C ALA A 89 17.14 -9.89 4.33
N TRP A 90 15.91 -9.49 4.64
CA TRP A 90 14.79 -9.54 3.70
C TRP A 90 14.10 -8.18 3.61
N LEU A 91 14.13 -7.59 2.42
CA LEU A 91 13.25 -6.50 2.05
C LEU A 91 11.89 -7.08 1.66
N VAL A 92 10.90 -6.88 2.51
CA VAL A 92 9.51 -7.28 2.27
C VAL A 92 8.77 -6.12 1.64
N THR A 93 8.12 -6.38 0.51
CA THR A 93 7.19 -5.42 -0.10
C THR A 93 5.89 -6.07 -0.56
N ALA A 94 4.82 -5.29 -0.71
CA ALA A 94 3.55 -5.75 -1.24
C ALA A 94 3.36 -5.33 -2.71
N CYS A 95 2.58 -6.12 -3.46
CA CYS A 95 2.28 -5.80 -4.86
C CYS A 95 1.33 -4.61 -5.05
N ASP A 96 0.67 -4.15 -3.99
CA ASP A 96 -0.37 -3.13 -4.06
C ASP A 96 0.10 -1.70 -3.80
N LEU A 97 1.39 -1.44 -4.00
CA LEU A 97 2.05 -0.14 -3.83
C LEU A 97 2.39 0.48 -5.21
N PRO A 98 1.43 1.00 -5.97
CA PRO A 98 1.67 1.47 -7.34
C PRO A 98 2.54 2.73 -7.42
N PHE A 99 2.69 3.48 -6.33
CA PHE A 99 3.55 4.66 -6.28
C PHE A 99 4.94 4.35 -5.72
N LEU A 100 5.23 3.11 -5.35
CA LEU A 100 6.55 2.73 -4.87
C LEU A 100 7.59 2.88 -5.99
N THR A 101 8.68 3.59 -5.73
CA THR A 101 9.72 3.89 -6.72
C THR A 101 11.08 3.26 -6.36
N PRO A 102 12.00 3.11 -7.33
CA PRO A 102 13.37 2.69 -7.05
C PRO A 102 14.10 3.62 -6.07
N SER A 103 13.85 4.93 -6.15
CA SER A 103 14.45 5.92 -5.23
C SER A 103 13.97 5.73 -3.79
N THR A 104 12.68 5.44 -3.57
CA THR A 104 12.15 5.12 -2.24
C THR A 104 12.78 3.85 -1.67
N LEU A 105 12.91 2.79 -2.46
CA LEU A 105 13.58 1.56 -2.00
C LEU A 105 15.07 1.77 -1.74
N LYS A 106 15.76 2.53 -2.59
CA LYS A 106 17.16 2.86 -2.39
C LYS A 106 17.36 3.66 -1.10
N HIS A 107 16.48 4.62 -0.83
CA HIS A 107 16.49 5.39 0.42
C HIS A 107 16.37 4.48 1.65
N LEU A 108 15.49 3.46 1.61
CA LEU A 108 15.37 2.47 2.68
C LEU A 108 16.65 1.66 2.89
N VAL A 109 17.28 1.20 1.80
CA VAL A 109 18.53 0.44 1.85
C VAL A 109 19.71 1.28 2.34
N GLU A 110 19.81 2.54 1.92
CA GLU A 110 20.85 3.48 2.37
C GLU A 110 20.76 3.76 3.88
N HIS A 111 19.57 3.64 4.47
CA HIS A 111 19.33 3.81 5.90
C HIS A 111 19.24 2.49 6.68
N ARG A 112 19.49 1.34 6.04
CA ARG A 112 19.49 0.03 6.69
C ARG A 112 20.44 0.02 7.87
N ASP A 113 19.95 -0.45 9.02
CA ASP A 113 20.73 -0.59 10.25
C ASP A 113 20.76 -2.05 10.74
N PRO A 114 21.84 -2.80 10.45
CA PRO A 114 21.98 -4.19 10.87
C PRO A 114 22.09 -4.41 12.39
N THR A 115 22.22 -3.34 13.19
CA THR A 115 22.21 -3.45 14.66
C THR A 115 20.79 -3.54 15.23
N CYS A 116 19.79 -3.17 14.42
CA CYS A 116 18.37 -3.35 14.71
C CYS A 116 17.86 -4.70 14.16
N ASN A 117 16.63 -5.08 14.53
CA ASN A 117 15.93 -6.21 13.92
C ASN A 117 15.24 -5.84 12.61
N ALA A 118 14.90 -4.56 12.43
CA ALA A 118 14.25 -4.08 11.22
C ALA A 118 14.57 -2.60 10.91
N THR A 119 14.50 -2.22 9.63
CA THR A 119 14.48 -0.83 9.16
C THR A 119 13.21 -0.62 8.33
N CYS A 120 12.39 0.37 8.68
CA CYS A 120 11.06 0.57 8.11
C CYS A 120 10.71 2.05 7.96
N PHE A 121 9.73 2.34 7.12
CA PHE A 121 9.10 3.66 7.04
C PHE A 121 8.04 3.85 8.10
N LYS A 122 7.74 5.11 8.44
CA LYS A 122 6.51 5.48 9.14
C LYS A 122 5.39 5.74 8.13
N SER A 123 4.23 5.19 8.42
CA SER A 123 2.99 5.48 7.70
C SER A 123 2.63 6.95 7.84
N ARG A 124 2.39 7.63 6.71
CA ARG A 124 1.96 9.04 6.70
C ARG A 124 0.60 9.26 7.39
N PHE A 125 -0.21 8.21 7.49
CA PHE A 125 -1.59 8.29 7.96
C PHE A 125 -1.73 8.22 9.48
N ASP A 126 -0.94 7.36 10.12
CA ASP A 126 -1.07 7.08 11.56
C ASP A 126 0.27 7.11 12.31
N GLY A 127 1.37 7.44 11.62
CA GLY A 127 2.72 7.48 12.18
C GLY A 127 3.27 6.13 12.63
N LYS A 128 2.53 5.03 12.41
CA LYS A 128 2.95 3.69 12.82
C LYS A 128 3.93 3.09 11.81
N PRO A 129 4.77 2.12 12.22
CA PRO A 129 5.71 1.49 11.30
C PRO A 129 4.98 0.70 10.20
N GLU A 130 5.48 0.81 8.96
CA GLU A 130 4.89 0.16 7.78
C GLU A 130 5.51 -1.21 7.50
N PRO A 131 4.85 -2.33 7.85
CA PRO A 131 5.46 -3.66 7.77
C PRO A 131 5.68 -4.21 6.36
N LEU A 132 5.03 -3.65 5.34
CA LEU A 132 5.04 -4.15 3.94
C LEU A 132 5.87 -3.26 3.01
N CYS A 133 6.80 -2.49 3.57
CA CYS A 133 7.95 -1.90 2.90
C CYS A 133 9.07 -1.77 3.94
N THR A 134 9.62 -2.90 4.36
CA THR A 134 10.51 -3.03 5.52
C THR A 134 11.64 -4.01 5.24
N ILE A 135 12.85 -3.67 5.68
CA ILE A 135 13.99 -4.59 5.76
C ILE A 135 13.94 -5.28 7.12
N TYR A 136 13.80 -6.60 7.14
CA TYR A 136 13.91 -7.45 8.33
C TYR A 136 15.28 -8.12 8.35
N GLU A 137 16.04 -7.90 9.41
CA GLU A 137 17.35 -8.55 9.62
C GLU A 137 17.17 -9.99 10.09
N SER A 138 18.17 -10.85 9.85
CA SER A 138 18.18 -12.25 10.33
C SER A 138 17.99 -12.37 11.85
N SER A 139 18.39 -11.34 12.61
CA SER A 139 18.16 -11.23 14.06
C SER A 139 16.68 -11.21 14.45
N SER A 140 15.77 -10.85 13.54
CA SER A 140 14.32 -10.85 13.78
C SER A 140 13.67 -12.26 13.71
N ARG A 141 14.38 -13.26 13.17
CA ARG A 141 13.85 -14.60 12.89
C ARG A 141 13.31 -15.31 14.13
N ALA A 142 14.06 -15.32 15.24
CA ALA A 142 13.61 -15.98 16.46
C ALA A 142 12.34 -15.33 17.04
N ALA A 143 12.23 -14.01 16.95
CA ALA A 143 11.04 -13.28 17.38
C ALA A 143 9.84 -13.59 16.46
N LEU A 144 10.07 -13.74 15.16
CA LEU A 144 9.05 -14.14 14.19
C LEU A 144 8.49 -15.53 14.50
N GLU A 145 9.36 -16.53 14.69
CA GLU A 145 8.97 -17.90 15.04
C GLU A 145 8.15 -17.92 16.34
N GLN A 146 8.57 -17.16 17.35
CA GLN A 146 7.83 -17.02 18.60
C GLN A 146 6.45 -16.36 18.37
N ALA A 147 6.39 -15.27 17.60
CA ALA A 147 5.11 -14.60 17.32
C ALA A 147 4.12 -15.53 16.62
N LEU A 148 4.58 -16.29 15.62
CA LEU A 148 3.76 -17.22 14.85
C LEU A 148 3.30 -18.43 15.66
N SER A 149 4.16 -18.99 16.51
CA SER A 149 3.76 -20.09 17.43
C SER A 149 2.70 -19.67 18.45
N LEU A 150 2.65 -18.38 18.81
CA LEU A 150 1.61 -17.79 19.66
C LEU A 150 0.36 -17.35 18.90
N GLY A 151 0.27 -17.62 17.59
CA GLY A 151 -0.86 -17.22 16.75
C GLY A 151 -0.96 -15.71 16.51
N ARG A 152 0.13 -14.95 16.68
CA ARG A 152 0.16 -13.49 16.46
C ARG A 152 0.51 -13.18 14.99
N GLY A 153 -0.51 -13.15 14.13
CA GLY A 153 -0.33 -12.94 12.68
C GLY A 153 -0.33 -11.48 12.19
N CYS A 154 -0.50 -10.49 13.06
CA CYS A 154 -0.56 -9.09 12.62
C CYS A 154 0.86 -8.53 12.37
N ALA A 155 1.21 -8.30 11.10
CA ALA A 155 2.53 -7.83 10.68
C ALA A 155 2.95 -6.51 11.35
N ARG A 156 2.04 -5.52 11.41
CA ARG A 156 2.33 -4.22 12.04
C ARG A 156 2.60 -4.36 13.53
N ARG A 157 1.87 -5.24 14.22
CA ARG A 157 2.08 -5.54 15.65
C ARG A 157 3.40 -6.27 15.89
N PHE A 158 3.75 -7.20 15.00
CA PHE A 158 5.05 -7.87 15.04
C PHE A 158 6.20 -6.87 14.88
N LEU A 159 6.18 -6.04 13.84
CA LEU A 159 7.19 -5.02 13.62
C LEU A 159 7.30 -4.06 14.81
N SER A 160 6.17 -3.69 15.41
CA SER A 160 6.14 -2.83 16.60
C SER A 160 6.79 -3.46 17.84
N SER A 161 6.88 -4.79 17.90
CA SER A 161 7.54 -5.53 19.00
C SER A 161 9.06 -5.65 18.85
N LEU A 162 9.59 -5.31 17.67
CA LEU A 162 11.01 -5.40 17.37
C LEU A 162 11.76 -4.11 17.73
N THR A 163 13.06 -4.23 18.05
CA THR A 163 13.99 -3.11 17.98
C THR A 163 14.16 -2.72 16.52
N ARG A 164 13.77 -1.50 16.16
CA ARG A 164 13.70 -1.09 14.75
C ARG A 164 14.18 0.35 14.55
N ARG A 165 14.70 0.60 13.37
CA ARG A 165 14.96 1.92 12.85
C ARG A 165 13.77 2.39 12.02
N GLU A 166 13.25 3.55 12.35
CA GLU A 166 12.15 4.20 11.63
C GLU A 166 12.71 5.39 10.85
N ILE A 167 12.34 5.50 9.58
CA ILE A 167 12.71 6.62 8.70
C ILE A 167 11.47 7.25 8.07
N GLU A 168 11.61 8.50 7.63
CA GLU A 168 10.54 9.21 6.91
C GLU A 168 10.51 8.78 5.43
N LEU A 169 9.35 8.91 4.81
CA LEU A 169 9.20 8.69 3.38
C LEU A 169 9.78 9.88 2.60
N PRO A 170 10.62 9.65 1.56
CA PRO A 170 11.08 10.73 0.70
C PRO A 170 9.93 11.33 -0.14
N GLU A 171 8.96 10.49 -0.51
CA GLU A 171 7.72 10.88 -1.18
C GLU A 171 6.56 10.32 -0.36
N LEU A 172 5.70 11.20 0.17
CA LEU A 172 4.72 10.84 1.20
C LEU A 172 3.77 9.73 0.77
N SER A 173 3.39 9.70 -0.51
CA SER A 173 2.45 8.77 -1.09
C SER A 173 3.05 7.48 -1.62
N ALA A 174 4.37 7.29 -1.50
CA ALA A 174 5.04 6.14 -2.11
C ALA A 174 4.52 4.78 -1.57
N LEU A 175 3.89 4.78 -0.38
CA LEU A 175 3.30 3.60 0.25
C LEU A 175 1.77 3.62 0.29
N ASP A 176 1.11 4.45 -0.52
CA ASP A 176 -0.35 4.42 -0.60
C ASP A 176 -0.80 3.15 -1.33
N ASN A 177 -1.63 2.34 -0.67
CA ASN A 177 -2.13 1.08 -1.21
C ASN A 177 -3.35 1.30 -2.11
N CYS A 178 -3.42 0.62 -3.24
CA CYS A 178 -4.61 0.65 -4.09
C CYS A 178 -5.48 -0.58 -3.86
N ASN A 179 -6.52 -0.51 -3.05
CA ASN A 179 -7.34 -1.68 -2.64
C ASN A 179 -8.68 -1.82 -3.38
N ARG A 180 -9.09 -0.80 -4.13
CA ARG A 180 -10.35 -0.74 -4.88
C ARG A 180 -10.11 -0.47 -6.37
N PRO A 181 -11.10 -0.74 -7.23
CA PRO A 181 -11.01 -0.40 -8.65
C PRO A 181 -10.77 1.10 -8.89
N GLU A 182 -11.37 1.95 -8.05
CA GLU A 182 -11.22 3.39 -8.12
C GLU A 182 -9.77 3.81 -7.78
N ASP A 183 -9.15 3.16 -6.79
CA ASP A 183 -7.75 3.42 -6.44
C ASP A 183 -6.79 3.06 -7.59
N LEU A 184 -7.13 2.03 -8.38
CA LEU A 184 -6.33 1.67 -9.55
C LEU A 184 -6.44 2.70 -10.67
N GLU A 185 -7.62 3.26 -10.88
CA GLU A 185 -7.80 4.30 -11.88
C GLU A 185 -7.09 5.58 -11.45
N GLU A 186 -7.21 5.97 -10.16
CA GLU A 186 -6.40 7.05 -9.58
C GLU A 186 -4.90 6.81 -9.81
N ALA A 187 -4.41 5.60 -9.52
CA ALA A 187 -3.00 5.26 -9.73
C ALA A 187 -2.58 5.32 -11.19
N ARG A 188 -3.40 4.78 -12.10
CA ARG A 188 -3.14 4.82 -13.54
C ARG A 188 -3.08 6.27 -14.04
N GLN A 189 -4.01 7.11 -13.62
CA GLN A 189 -4.04 8.51 -14.02
C GLN A 189 -2.84 9.29 -13.48
N SER A 190 -2.56 9.13 -12.17
CA SER A 190 -1.37 9.69 -11.50
C SER A 190 -0.07 9.31 -12.20
N LEU A 191 0.11 8.03 -12.55
CA LEU A 191 1.35 7.51 -13.15
C LEU A 191 1.51 7.96 -14.61
N ASN A 192 0.42 8.12 -15.36
CA ASN A 192 0.48 8.54 -16.77
C ASN A 192 0.66 10.05 -16.95
N HIS A 193 0.03 10.87 -16.11
CA HIS A 193 -0.03 12.33 -16.29
C HIS A 193 0.81 13.11 -15.26
N GLY A 194 1.36 12.42 -14.26
CA GLY A 194 2.06 13.02 -13.14
C GLY A 194 1.09 13.56 -12.07
N ARG A 195 1.62 13.78 -10.87
CA ARG A 195 0.87 14.39 -9.76
C ARG A 195 1.16 15.88 -9.70
N SER A 196 0.11 16.67 -9.57
CA SER A 196 0.18 18.10 -9.35
C SER A 196 -0.72 18.50 -8.19
N ILE A 197 -0.21 19.40 -7.35
CA ILE A 197 -1.00 20.01 -6.28
C ILE A 197 -2.09 20.85 -6.92
N LYS A 198 -3.34 20.58 -6.52
CA LYS A 198 -4.54 21.30 -6.94
C LYS A 198 -5.25 21.83 -5.70
N ARG A 199 -5.88 22.99 -5.83
CA ARG A 199 -6.81 23.55 -4.85
C ARG A 199 -8.21 23.13 -5.23
N ILE A 200 -8.93 22.48 -4.32
CA ILE A 200 -10.28 21.96 -4.56
C ILE A 200 -11.21 22.52 -3.50
N HIS A 201 -12.36 23.04 -3.92
CA HIS A 201 -13.43 23.44 -3.00
C HIS A 201 -14.32 22.24 -2.71
N THR A 202 -14.29 21.75 -1.47
CA THR A 202 -15.08 20.57 -1.06
C THR A 202 -16.29 20.99 -0.25
N GLU A 203 -17.47 20.49 -0.60
CA GLU A 203 -18.71 20.65 0.15
C GLU A 203 -19.22 19.31 0.70
N TYR A 204 -19.66 19.29 1.95
CA TYR A 204 -20.18 18.11 2.62
C TYR A 204 -21.69 18.21 2.83
N CYS A 205 -22.43 17.17 2.46
CA CYS A 205 -23.86 17.09 2.70
C CYS A 205 -24.22 16.11 3.83
N GLY A 206 -25.32 16.37 4.54
CA GLY A 206 -25.92 15.46 5.51
C GLY A 206 -24.95 14.93 6.57
N VAL A 207 -24.89 13.61 6.76
CA VAL A 207 -24.01 12.97 7.76
C VAL A 207 -22.52 13.20 7.49
N LEU A 208 -22.11 13.45 6.24
CA LEU A 208 -20.71 13.73 5.92
C LEU A 208 -20.26 15.07 6.51
N ARG A 209 -21.16 16.07 6.51
CA ARG A 209 -20.93 17.35 7.18
C ARG A 209 -20.79 17.19 8.69
N GLU A 210 -21.63 16.36 9.29
CA GLU A 210 -21.55 16.08 10.74
C GLU A 210 -20.22 15.39 11.09
N ASN A 211 -19.74 14.48 10.23
CA ASN A 211 -18.44 13.83 10.40
C ASN A 211 -17.28 14.81 10.24
N ALA A 212 -17.31 15.64 9.19
CA ALA A 212 -16.26 16.62 8.93
C ALA A 212 -16.25 17.79 9.95
N GLY A 213 -17.39 18.10 10.55
CA GLY A 213 -17.55 19.22 11.49
C GLY A 213 -17.65 20.59 10.81
N LEU A 214 -17.82 20.64 9.50
CA LEU A 214 -17.86 21.85 8.67
C LEU A 214 -18.67 21.63 7.39
N ASP A 215 -19.28 22.69 6.86
CA ASP A 215 -20.10 22.64 5.64
C ASP A 215 -19.23 22.51 4.37
N SER A 216 -18.12 23.25 4.31
CA SER A 216 -17.20 23.25 3.18
C SER A 216 -15.80 23.71 3.56
N GLU A 217 -14.83 23.40 2.71
CA GLU A 217 -13.43 23.80 2.86
C GLU A 217 -12.71 23.91 1.52
N GLU A 218 -11.57 24.59 1.53
CA GLU A 218 -10.61 24.55 0.43
C GLU A 218 -9.44 23.66 0.86
N ILE A 219 -9.10 22.68 0.02
CA ILE A 219 -8.02 21.73 0.29
C ILE A 219 -7.00 21.74 -0.84
N GLN A 220 -5.73 21.60 -0.45
CA GLN A 220 -4.65 21.29 -1.38
C GLN A 220 -4.46 19.78 -1.43
N THR A 221 -4.55 19.20 -2.62
CA THR A 221 -4.50 17.76 -2.83
C THR A 221 -3.65 17.42 -4.05
N GLU A 222 -2.99 16.26 -4.02
CA GLU A 222 -2.32 15.67 -5.19
C GLU A 222 -3.21 14.66 -5.92
N ALA A 223 -4.42 14.37 -5.39
CA ALA A 223 -5.37 13.46 -6.00
C ALA A 223 -5.68 13.88 -7.44
N THR A 224 -5.68 12.90 -8.34
CA THR A 224 -5.95 13.10 -9.77
C THR A 224 -7.43 12.95 -10.07
N THR A 225 -8.15 12.17 -9.27
CA THR A 225 -9.57 11.84 -9.44
C THR A 225 -10.39 12.14 -8.20
N ALA A 226 -11.72 12.21 -8.38
CA ALA A 226 -12.68 12.35 -7.28
C ALA A 226 -12.54 11.23 -6.23
N ALA A 227 -12.19 10.00 -6.63
CA ALA A 227 -11.97 8.89 -5.71
C ALA A 227 -10.72 9.09 -4.83
N GLY A 228 -9.62 9.55 -5.42
CA GLY A 228 -8.41 9.87 -4.67
C GLY A 228 -8.68 10.94 -3.62
N LEU A 229 -9.42 11.99 -4.01
CA LEU A 229 -9.84 13.05 -3.11
C LEU A 229 -10.72 12.52 -1.97
N TRP A 230 -11.69 11.66 -2.29
CA TRP A 230 -12.55 11.05 -1.30
C TRP A 230 -11.77 10.30 -0.22
N GLU A 231 -10.77 9.49 -0.60
CA GLU A 231 -10.00 8.73 0.40
C GLU A 231 -9.16 9.67 1.28
N GLU A 232 -8.53 10.71 0.72
CA GLU A 232 -7.84 11.74 1.50
C GLU A 232 -8.76 12.42 2.52
N LEU A 233 -9.96 12.82 2.08
CA LEU A 233 -10.97 13.45 2.93
C LEU A 233 -11.50 12.49 3.98
N ARG A 234 -11.81 11.26 3.59
CA ARG A 234 -12.31 10.22 4.50
C ARG A 234 -11.34 9.98 5.65
N MET A 235 -10.06 9.87 5.34
CA MET A 235 -9.03 9.64 6.35
C MET A 235 -8.79 10.89 7.21
N SER A 236 -8.69 12.06 6.60
CA SER A 236 -8.34 13.31 7.30
C SER A 236 -9.50 13.95 8.06
N ARG A 237 -10.75 13.67 7.68
CA ARG A 237 -11.99 14.18 8.30
C ARG A 237 -12.79 13.09 9.02
N GLY A 238 -12.29 11.85 9.04
CA GLY A 238 -12.97 10.74 9.71
C GLY A 238 -14.35 10.43 9.14
N LEU A 239 -14.52 10.53 7.82
CA LEU A 239 -15.81 10.24 7.18
C LEU A 239 -16.14 8.76 7.33
N SER A 240 -17.32 8.48 7.87
CA SER A 240 -17.70 7.12 8.28
C SER A 240 -18.27 6.26 7.14
N LEU A 241 -18.70 6.88 6.05
CA LEU A 241 -19.34 6.20 4.93
C LEU A 241 -18.31 5.49 4.02
N GLU A 242 -18.80 4.52 3.28
CA GLU A 242 -18.05 3.85 2.21
C GLU A 242 -18.34 4.55 0.87
N ILE A 243 -17.35 4.60 -0.02
CA ILE A 243 -17.45 5.30 -1.33
C ILE A 243 -18.68 4.86 -2.14
N ASP A 244 -19.05 3.58 -2.08
CA ASP A 244 -20.20 3.00 -2.79
C ASP A 244 -21.55 3.57 -2.33
N SER A 245 -21.60 4.11 -1.11
CA SER A 245 -22.80 4.74 -0.55
C SER A 245 -22.88 6.23 -0.80
N VAL A 246 -21.80 6.82 -1.34
CA VAL A 246 -21.66 8.26 -1.54
C VAL A 246 -21.73 8.59 -3.03
N ARG A 247 -22.41 9.69 -3.35
CA ARG A 247 -22.45 10.27 -4.69
C ARG A 247 -21.58 11.52 -4.71
N VAL A 248 -20.87 11.72 -5.80
CA VAL A 248 -20.04 12.91 -6.01
C VAL A 248 -20.62 13.76 -7.13
N ALA A 249 -20.62 15.08 -6.95
CA ALA A 249 -20.77 16.04 -8.03
C ALA A 249 -19.49 16.86 -8.16
N VAL A 250 -19.08 17.13 -9.39
CA VAL A 250 -17.97 18.02 -9.72
C VAL A 250 -18.54 19.19 -10.52
N ASN A 251 -18.29 20.41 -10.08
CA ASN A 251 -18.82 21.65 -10.66
C ASN A 251 -20.36 21.60 -10.84
N ASP A 252 -21.04 21.20 -9.76
CA ASP A 252 -22.50 21.06 -9.66
C ASP A 252 -23.14 19.98 -10.57
N GLU A 253 -22.34 19.15 -11.24
CA GLU A 253 -22.81 18.02 -12.05
C GLU A 253 -22.43 16.67 -11.41
N PHE A 254 -23.40 15.75 -11.28
CA PHE A 254 -23.10 14.39 -10.80
C PHE A 254 -22.10 13.70 -11.73
N SER A 255 -21.03 13.19 -11.14
CA SER A 255 -19.90 12.65 -11.89
C SER A 255 -19.52 11.25 -11.44
N SER A 256 -18.62 10.61 -12.19
CA SER A 256 -18.03 9.34 -11.79
C SER A 256 -16.90 9.57 -10.78
N TRP A 257 -16.62 8.56 -9.97
CA TRP A 257 -15.46 8.56 -9.07
C TRP A 257 -14.11 8.60 -9.82
N SER A 258 -14.10 8.20 -11.09
CA SER A 258 -12.94 8.31 -12.00
C SER A 258 -12.79 9.69 -12.66
N HIS A 259 -13.67 10.66 -12.37
CA HIS A 259 -13.57 12.00 -12.93
C HIS A 259 -12.25 12.66 -12.53
N GLN A 260 -11.53 13.19 -13.52
CA GLN A 260 -10.27 13.90 -13.30
C GLN A 260 -10.53 15.27 -12.68
N LEU A 261 -9.83 15.58 -11.60
CA LEU A 261 -9.92 16.87 -10.92
C LEU A 261 -8.94 17.87 -11.52
N LEU A 262 -9.41 19.09 -11.72
CA LEU A 262 -8.66 20.26 -12.15
C LEU A 262 -8.48 21.25 -10.98
N ASP A 263 -7.51 22.17 -11.09
CA ASP A 263 -7.35 23.24 -10.10
C ASP A 263 -8.61 24.11 -10.04
N GLU A 264 -9.02 24.47 -8.84
CA GLU A 264 -10.24 25.22 -8.49
C GLU A 264 -11.56 24.49 -8.72
N ASP A 265 -11.56 23.18 -9.01
CA ASP A 265 -12.80 22.40 -9.10
C ASP A 265 -13.58 22.45 -7.79
N LYS A 266 -14.91 22.48 -7.93
CA LYS A 266 -15.85 22.30 -6.82
C LYS A 266 -16.29 20.85 -6.74
N VAL A 267 -16.09 20.20 -5.60
CA VAL A 267 -16.50 18.81 -5.34
C VAL A 267 -17.52 18.77 -4.20
N THR A 268 -18.74 18.31 -4.50
CA THR A 268 -19.79 18.14 -3.49
C THR A 268 -20.04 16.66 -3.22
N LEU A 269 -19.97 16.27 -1.94
CA LEU A 269 -20.14 14.90 -1.47
C LEU A 269 -21.53 14.69 -0.87
N PHE A 270 -22.29 13.78 -1.46
CA PHE A 270 -23.65 13.46 -1.07
C PHE A 270 -23.73 12.09 -0.38
N PRO A 271 -24.15 12.01 0.89
CA PRO A 271 -24.45 10.73 1.53
C PRO A 271 -25.65 10.06 0.85
N PRO A 272 -25.94 8.77 1.15
CA PRO A 272 -27.12 8.13 0.58
C PRO A 272 -28.37 8.93 0.95
N PHE A 273 -29.21 9.22 -0.05
CA PHE A 273 -30.46 9.93 0.17
C PHE A 273 -31.35 9.06 1.07
N SER A 274 -31.61 9.53 2.29
CA SER A 274 -32.63 8.96 3.16
C SER A 274 -34.01 9.38 2.64
N GLY A 275 -34.49 8.75 1.55
CA GLY A 275 -35.85 8.95 1.05
C GLY A 275 -36.06 8.48 -0.39
N GLY A 276 -36.86 7.42 -0.54
CA GLY A 276 -37.36 6.86 -1.80
C GLY A 276 -37.81 5.41 -1.62
#